data_AF-A0A6G0FHG2-F1
#
_entry.id   AF-A0A6G0FHG2-F1
#
_cell.length_a   1.000
_cell.length_b   1.000
_cell.length_c   1.000
_cell.angle_alpha   90.00
_cell.angle_beta   90.00
_cell.angle_gamma   90.00
#
_symmetry.space_group_name_H-M   'P 1'
#
loop_
_entity.id
_entity.type
_entity.pdbx_description
1 polymer ?
#
loop_
_entity_poly.entity_id
_entity_poly.type
_entity_poly.pdbx_seq_one_letter_code
_entity_poly.pdbx_strand_id
1 'polypeptide(L)'
;MYGRWERAESPVLFGGVGHAYDTAYAYTASGATLCGIVHPSISPSPYLWVPDWDDACGACKKTASVIDERWPPHMRAGNRLNPTPPPGSCRPPF
;
A
#
# COMPACT_ATOMS: atom_id res chain seq x y z
N MET A 1 6.48 0.68 -15.98
CA MET A 1 6.45 -0.09 -14.72
C MET A 1 5.92 0.84 -13.64
N TYR A 2 4.62 0.80 -13.37
CA TYR A 2 4.01 1.55 -12.27
C TYR A 2 4.32 0.87 -10.93
N GLY A 3 4.51 1.68 -9.88
CA GLY A 3 4.44 1.33 -8.46
C GLY A 3 4.85 -0.09 -8.04
N ARG A 4 6.13 -0.29 -7.72
CA ARG A 4 6.58 -1.49 -7.00
C ARG A 4 6.07 -1.43 -5.56
N TRP A 5 4.95 -2.08 -5.31
CA TRP A 5 4.46 -2.36 -3.96
C TRP A 5 5.11 -3.64 -3.46
N GLU A 6 5.51 -3.68 -2.19
CA GLU A 6 5.97 -4.91 -1.55
C GLU A 6 4.75 -5.77 -1.21
N ARG A 7 4.87 -7.10 -1.32
CA ARG A 7 3.83 -8.01 -0.82
C ARG A 7 3.87 -8.00 0.71
N ALA A 8 2.71 -7.92 1.35
CA ALA A 8 2.64 -8.07 2.80
C ALA A 8 2.67 -9.56 3.16
N GLU A 9 3.50 -9.91 4.14
CA GLU A 9 3.59 -11.24 4.71
C GLU A 9 3.21 -11.22 6.19
N SER A 10 2.34 -12.15 6.59
CA SER A 10 2.00 -12.38 7.99
C SER A 10 1.14 -13.63 8.16
N PRO A 11 1.23 -14.33 9.31
CA PRO A 11 0.29 -15.40 9.67
C PRO A 11 -1.17 -14.94 9.80
N VAL A 12 -1.39 -13.64 10.06
CA VAL A 12 -2.74 -13.05 10.18
C VAL A 12 -3.38 -12.73 8.83
N LEU A 13 -2.61 -12.79 7.73
CA LEU A 13 -3.12 -12.61 6.38
C LEU A 13 -3.55 -13.99 5.85
N PHE A 14 -4.84 -14.16 5.57
CA PHE A 14 -5.39 -15.43 5.12
C PHE A 14 -4.72 -15.91 3.82
N GLY A 15 -4.23 -17.15 3.83
CA GLY A 15 -3.52 -17.76 2.71
C GLY A 15 -4.44 -17.91 1.49
N GLY A 16 -4.14 -17.14 0.43
CA GLY A 16 -4.91 -17.15 -0.82
C GLY A 16 -5.21 -15.76 -1.37
N VAL A 17 -4.94 -14.70 -0.60
CA VAL A 17 -5.05 -13.31 -1.07
C VAL A 17 -3.74 -12.58 -0.85
N GLY A 18 -3.13 -12.08 -1.92
CA GLY A 18 -1.97 -11.21 -1.89
C GLY A 18 -2.35 -9.79 -1.50
N HIS A 19 -1.82 -9.31 -0.37
CA HIS A 19 -1.97 -7.92 0.07
C HIS A 19 -0.72 -7.10 -0.27
N ALA A 20 -0.92 -5.83 -0.61
CA ALA A 20 0.17 -4.87 -0.74
C ALA A 20 0.53 -4.32 0.65
N TYR A 21 1.82 -4.30 0.98
CA TYR A 21 2.35 -3.67 2.18
C TYR A 21 2.30 -2.15 2.05
N ASP A 22 1.89 -1.49 3.12
CA ASP A 22 1.93 -0.04 3.21
C ASP A 22 3.31 0.42 3.72
N THR A 23 4.17 0.86 2.81
CA THR A 23 5.50 1.37 3.14
C THR A 23 5.49 2.60 4.05
N ALA A 24 4.36 3.29 4.23
CA ALA A 24 4.23 4.37 5.21
C ALA A 24 4.37 3.87 6.66
N TYR A 25 4.14 2.56 6.88
CA TYR A 25 4.29 1.90 8.17
C TYR A 25 5.67 1.25 8.36
N ALA A 26 6.61 1.43 7.42
CA ALA A 26 7.95 0.83 7.50
C ALA A 26 8.75 1.31 8.74
N TYR A 27 8.40 2.46 9.31
CA TYR A 27 9.06 3.06 10.47
C TYR A 27 8.23 2.97 11.76
N THR A 28 7.12 2.23 11.75
CA THR A 28 6.28 2.02 12.94
C THR A 28 6.57 0.67 13.59
N ALA A 29 6.18 0.50 14.87
CA ALA A 29 6.31 -0.77 15.57
C ALA A 29 5.38 -1.88 15.03
N SER A 30 4.50 -1.54 14.08
CA SER A 30 3.60 -2.44 13.38
C SER A 30 3.70 -2.27 11.87
N GLY A 31 3.32 -3.31 11.13
CA GLY A 31 3.10 -3.20 9.70
C GLY A 31 1.63 -2.97 9.39
N ALA A 32 1.38 -2.48 8.17
CA ALA A 32 0.03 -2.34 7.64
C ALA A 32 -0.04 -2.80 6.18
N THR A 33 -1.23 -3.21 5.75
CA THR A 33 -1.55 -3.40 4.33
C THR A 33 -2.29 -2.19 3.78
N LEU A 34 -2.28 -2.00 2.46
CA LEU A 34 -3.04 -0.93 1.81
C LEU A 34 -4.57 -1.04 1.99
N CYS A 35 -5.09 -2.21 2.33
CA CYS A 35 -6.50 -2.37 2.66
C CYS A 35 -6.83 -2.10 4.13
N GLY A 36 -5.86 -1.61 4.92
CA GLY A 36 -6.07 -1.14 6.29
C GLY A 36 -5.91 -2.21 7.37
N ILE A 37 -5.37 -3.39 7.05
CA ILE A 37 -5.06 -4.40 8.08
C ILE A 37 -3.76 -3.98 8.74
N VAL A 38 -3.78 -3.75 10.06
CA VAL A 38 -2.62 -3.35 10.85
C VAL A 38 -2.30 -4.44 11.87
N HIS A 39 -1.06 -4.91 11.91
CA HIS A 39 -0.64 -5.91 12.88
C HIS A 39 0.89 -5.91 13.05
N PRO A 40 1.43 -6.16 14.27
CA PRO A 40 2.88 -6.18 14.52
C PRO A 40 3.64 -7.22 13.69
N SER A 41 3.01 -8.33 13.33
CA SER A 41 3.65 -9.38 12.52
C SER A 41 3.56 -9.14 11.01
N ILE A 42 2.95 -8.05 10.55
CA ILE A 42 2.90 -7.72 9.12
C ILE A 42 4.25 -7.11 8.74
N SER A 43 4.88 -7.68 7.72
CA SER A 43 6.18 -7.23 7.22
C SER A 43 6.18 -7.23 5.69
N PRO A 44 7.07 -6.44 5.06
CA PRO A 44 7.27 -6.51 3.63
C PRO A 44 7.99 -7.80 3.24
N SER A 45 7.45 -8.48 2.23
CA SER A 45 8.06 -9.61 1.55
C SER A 45 9.21 -9.14 0.65
N PRO A 46 10.25 -9.96 0.42
CA PRO A 46 11.20 -9.72 -0.66
C PRO A 46 10.56 -9.80 -2.05
N TYR A 47 9.36 -10.38 -2.17
CA TYR A 47 8.61 -10.45 -3.42
C TYR A 47 7.68 -9.25 -3.60
N LEU A 48 7.63 -8.74 -4.83
CA LEU A 48 6.75 -7.64 -5.19
C LEU A 48 5.30 -8.11 -5.23
N TRP A 49 4.40 -7.22 -4.82
CA TRP A 49 2.98 -7.34 -5.05
C TRP A 49 2.63 -6.79 -6.43
N VAL A 50 1.83 -7.54 -7.18
CA VAL A 50 1.39 -7.16 -8.52
C VAL A 50 -0.15 -7.05 -8.55
N PRO A 51 -0.71 -5.89 -8.94
CA PRO A 51 -2.16 -5.68 -8.92
C PRO A 51 -2.94 -6.55 -9.92
N ASP A 52 -2.26 -7.12 -10.90
CA ASP A 52 -2.85 -7.94 -11.96
C ASP A 52 -2.73 -9.45 -11.71
N TRP A 53 -2.19 -9.86 -10.56
CA TRP A 53 -2.27 -11.26 -10.14
C TRP A 53 -3.70 -11.62 -9.71
N ASP A 54 -4.12 -12.85 -10.01
CA ASP A 54 -5.45 -13.36 -9.70
C ASP A 54 -5.74 -13.38 -8.19
N ASP A 55 -4.70 -13.53 -7.37
CA ASP A 55 -4.79 -13.53 -5.91
C ASP A 55 -4.72 -12.11 -5.31
N ALA A 56 -4.60 -11.05 -6.11
CA ALA A 56 -4.43 -9.69 -5.60
C ALA A 56 -5.68 -9.18 -4.86
N CYS A 57 -5.50 -8.70 -3.62
CA CYS A 57 -6.59 -8.09 -2.86
C CYS A 57 -7.18 -6.89 -3.61
N GLY A 58 -8.48 -6.96 -3.94
CA GLY A 58 -9.18 -5.91 -4.69
C GLY A 58 -9.18 -4.54 -3.99
N ALA A 59 -9.19 -4.50 -2.66
CA ALA A 59 -9.06 -3.26 -1.89
C ALA A 59 -7.65 -2.68 -2.02
N CYS A 60 -6.61 -3.50 -1.89
CA CYS A 60 -5.22 -3.07 -2.13
C CYS A 60 -5.05 -2.54 -3.56
N LYS A 61 -5.67 -3.16 -4.58
CA LYS A 61 -5.65 -2.67 -5.97
C LYS A 61 -6.23 -1.27 -6.13
N LYS A 62 -7.39 -1.02 -5.54
CA LYS A 62 -8.02 0.31 -5.58
C LYS A 62 -7.15 1.36 -4.88
N THR A 63 -6.69 1.06 -3.66
CA THR A 63 -5.85 1.99 -2.89
C THR A 63 -4.52 2.24 -3.58
N ALA A 64 -3.86 1.20 -4.09
CA ALA A 64 -2.63 1.31 -4.86
C ALA A 64 -2.81 2.23 -6.08
N SER A 65 -3.91 2.11 -6.83
CA SER A 65 -4.20 2.99 -7.97
C SER A 65 -4.31 4.45 -7.54
N VAL A 66 -5.07 4.74 -6.48
CA VAL A 66 -5.24 6.12 -5.97
C VAL A 66 -3.90 6.70 -5.50
N ILE A 67 -3.10 5.91 -4.79
CA ILE A 67 -1.77 6.34 -4.33
C ILE A 67 -0.83 6.50 -5.53
N ASP A 68 -0.89 5.61 -6.52
CA ASP A 68 -0.06 5.67 -7.71
C ASP A 68 -0.31 6.92 -8.56
N GLU A 69 -1.58 7.32 -8.68
CA GLU A 69 -1.99 8.58 -9.31
C GLU A 69 -1.55 9.82 -8.52
N ARG A 70 -1.63 9.75 -7.18
CA ARG A 70 -1.36 10.91 -6.31
C ARG A 70 0.12 11.11 -6.02
N TRP A 71 0.85 10.02 -5.81
CA TRP A 71 2.28 9.99 -5.54
C TRP A 71 2.92 8.94 -6.45
N PRO A 72 3.42 9.35 -7.63
CA PRO A 72 4.20 8.47 -8.47
C PRO A 72 5.40 7.88 -7.71
N PRO A 73 5.93 6.72 -8.12
CA PRO A 73 6.95 5.98 -7.34
C PRO A 73 8.18 6.81 -6.93
N HIS A 74 8.62 7.75 -7.79
CA HIS A 74 9.74 8.64 -7.52
C HIS A 74 9.47 9.65 -6.38
N MET A 75 8.20 9.88 -6.02
CA MET A 75 7.77 10.75 -4.92
C MET A 75 7.47 10.00 -3.61
N ARG A 76 7.56 8.66 -3.59
CA ARG A 76 7.25 7.85 -2.39
C ARG A 76 8.43 7.61 -1.47
N ALA A 77 9.65 7.94 -1.91
CA ALA A 77 10.87 7.71 -1.17
C ALA A 77 10.96 8.65 0.06
N GLY A 78 10.36 8.24 1.17
CA GLY A 78 10.70 8.77 2.51
C GLY A 78 9.54 9.34 3.33
N ASN A 79 8.42 9.72 2.72
CA ASN A 79 7.16 10.00 3.40
C ASN A 79 6.12 10.36 2.34
N ARG A 80 4.92 9.76 2.40
CA ARG A 80 3.76 10.30 1.68
C ARG A 80 3.36 11.60 2.37
N LEU A 81 4.08 12.68 2.10
CA LEU A 81 3.69 14.01 2.54
C LEU A 81 2.33 14.28 1.90
N ASN A 82 1.31 14.49 2.74
CA ASN A 82 -0.05 14.80 2.33
C ASN A 82 -0.06 16.20 1.71
N PRO A 83 0.00 16.36 0.37
CA PRO A 83 -0.04 17.67 -0.23
C PRO A 83 -1.48 18.17 -0.04
N THR A 84 -1.63 19.42 0.40
CA THR A 84 -2.94 20.07 0.49
C THR A 84 -3.68 19.85 -0.84
N PRO A 85 -4.89 19.26 -0.85
CA PRO A 85 -5.65 19.07 -2.07
C PRO A 85 -5.85 20.43 -2.77
N PRO A 86 -5.86 20.48 -4.12
CA PRO A 86 -6.28 21.68 -4.82
C PRO A 86 -7.69 22.09 -4.34
N PRO A 87 -7.97 23.39 -4.19
CA PRO A 87 -9.31 23.83 -3.78
C PRO A 87 -10.38 23.26 -4.72
N GLY A 88 -11.39 22.58 -4.16
CA GLY A 88 -12.45 21.90 -4.90
C GLY A 88 -12.23 20.40 -5.17
N SER A 89 -11.11 19.82 -4.73
CA SER A 89 -10.81 18.39 -4.90
C SER A 89 -11.54 17.52 -3.87
N CYS A 90 -12.37 16.57 -4.32
CA CYS A 90 -12.98 15.50 -3.49
C CYS A 90 -11.97 14.42 -3.04
N ARG A 91 -10.68 14.74 -2.95
CA ARG A 91 -9.65 13.76 -2.57
C ARG A 91 -9.76 13.46 -1.07
N PRO A 92 -9.79 12.18 -0.67
CA PRO A 92 -9.75 11.82 0.73
C PRO A 92 -8.45 12.26 1.42
N PRO A 93 -8.45 12.48 2.75
CA PRO A 93 -7.34 13.09 3.48
C PRO A 93 -6.18 12.14 3.82
N PHE A 94 -6.16 10.91 3.30
CA PHE A 94 -5.11 9.92 3.60
C PHE A 94 -3.96 9.93 2.60
#